data_AF-F4PB93-F1
#
_entry.id   AF-F4PB93-F1
#
_cell.length_a   1.000
_cell.length_b   1.000
_cell.length_c   1.000
_cell.angle_alpha   90.00
_cell.angle_beta   90.00
_cell.angle_gamma   90.00
#
_symmetry.space_group_name_H-M   'P 1'
#
loop_
_entity.id
_entity.type
_entity.pdbx_description
1 polymer ?
#
loop_
_entity_poly.entity_id
_entity_poly.type
_entity_poly.pdbx_seq_one_letter_code
_entity_poly.pdbx_strand_id
1 'polypeptide(L)'
;MEATGNPVISETSATASDVSEDTSIKSSYDKYIVNVSAMEGQFYRPKTVFHPHSNMAKASLNMMTRTSAAGLAALNIFMTAVDTGWITDENPVEQWEKRENAPPPLDEWDAAMRVLDPILVGVRGGDRMWGVFLKNYTVTRW
;
A
#
# COMPACT_ATOMS: atom_id res chain seq x y z
N MET A 1 47.98 11.43 -28.52
CA MET A 1 47.35 12.76 -28.36
C MET A 1 45.92 12.50 -27.97
N GLU A 2 45.71 12.44 -26.66
CA GLU A 2 44.43 12.11 -26.03
C GLU A 2 43.94 13.40 -25.37
N ALA A 3 42.76 13.89 -25.77
CA ALA A 3 42.06 14.99 -25.12
C ALA A 3 40.62 15.10 -25.64
N THR A 4 39.67 14.44 -24.98
CA THR A 4 38.33 15.01 -24.74
C THR A 4 37.85 14.50 -23.39
N GLY A 5 38.02 15.34 -22.38
CA GLY A 5 37.80 15.03 -20.97
C GLY A 5 36.34 14.86 -20.62
N ASN A 6 36.07 13.84 -19.80
CA ASN A 6 34.87 13.76 -18.98
C ASN A 6 35.00 14.80 -17.85
N PRO A 7 33.93 15.51 -17.45
CA PRO A 7 34.01 16.42 -16.31
C PRO A 7 34.26 15.63 -15.03
N VAL A 8 35.38 15.94 -14.37
CA VAL A 8 35.70 15.52 -13.00
C VAL A 8 34.86 16.37 -12.06
N ILE A 9 33.94 15.75 -11.31
CA ILE A 9 33.38 16.36 -10.11
C ILE A 9 34.20 15.84 -8.93
N SER A 10 35.01 16.73 -8.37
CA SER A 10 35.85 16.48 -7.20
C SER A 10 35.02 16.45 -5.91
N GLU A 11 35.16 15.32 -5.22
CA GLU A 11 34.92 15.00 -3.81
C GLU A 11 34.09 15.93 -2.91
N THR A 12 33.07 15.32 -2.29
CA THR A 12 33.04 15.36 -0.83
C THR A 12 32.66 13.98 -0.33
N SER A 13 33.67 13.22 0.10
CA SER A 13 33.52 12.05 0.95
C SER A 13 32.83 12.52 2.23
N ALA A 14 31.52 12.30 2.33
CA ALA A 14 30.85 12.30 3.63
C ALA A 14 31.38 11.08 4.38
N THR A 15 32.41 11.31 5.21
CA THR A 15 32.96 10.32 6.13
C THR A 15 31.85 9.79 7.03
N ALA A 16 31.72 8.47 7.09
CA ALA A 16 30.77 7.73 7.92
C ALA A 16 31.17 7.77 9.41
N SER A 17 31.22 8.96 9.99
CA SER A 17 31.42 9.16 11.42
C SER A 17 30.61 10.38 11.87
N ASP A 18 29.72 10.16 12.84
CA ASP A 18 28.85 11.13 13.52
C ASP A 18 27.42 11.32 13.00
N VAL A 19 26.77 10.22 12.60
CA VAL A 19 25.32 10.10 12.87
C VAL A 19 25.17 9.37 14.19
N SER A 20 24.98 10.12 15.27
CA SER A 20 24.58 9.59 16.57
C SER A 20 23.34 8.72 16.37
N GLU A 21 23.47 7.42 16.64
CA GLU A 21 22.40 6.44 16.58
C GLU A 21 21.41 6.76 17.73
N ASP A 22 20.49 7.69 17.50
CA ASP A 22 19.39 7.97 18.43
C ASP A 22 18.46 6.76 18.47
N THR A 23 18.82 5.82 19.32
CA THR A 23 18.13 4.54 19.53
C THR A 23 16.82 4.73 20.31
N SER A 24 16.36 5.98 20.52
CA SER A 24 15.23 6.30 21.39
C SER A 24 13.83 6.18 20.75
N ILE A 25 13.71 5.90 19.45
CA ILE A 25 12.39 5.68 18.80
C ILE A 25 12.16 4.19 18.51
N LYS A 26 12.44 3.29 19.47
CA LYS A 26 11.78 1.98 19.52
C LYS A 26 10.53 2.11 20.39
N SER A 27 9.44 2.52 19.77
CA SER A 27 8.12 2.47 20.40
C SER A 27 7.83 1.03 20.86
N SER A 28 7.43 0.89 22.12
CA SER A 28 7.16 -0.41 22.77
C SER A 28 5.91 -1.12 22.26
N TYR A 29 5.14 -0.48 21.36
CA TYR A 29 3.88 -1.01 20.84
C TYR A 29 3.92 -1.16 19.33
N ASP A 30 3.30 -2.23 18.85
CA ASP A 30 3.07 -2.47 17.42
C ASP A 30 2.13 -1.38 16.87
N LYS A 31 2.56 -0.72 15.79
CA LYS A 31 1.79 0.30 15.09
C LYS A 31 1.44 -0.24 13.71
N TYR A 32 0.27 0.11 13.20
CA TYR A 32 -0.24 -0.41 11.93
C TYR A 32 -0.67 0.73 11.02
N ILE A 33 -0.27 0.64 9.75
CA ILE A 33 -0.76 1.52 8.69
C ILE A 33 -1.45 0.63 7.67
N VAL A 34 -2.73 0.87 7.41
CA VAL A 34 -3.50 0.10 6.42
C VAL A 34 -3.96 1.05 5.32
N ASN A 35 -3.37 0.89 4.15
CA ASN A 35 -3.74 1.64 2.96
C ASN A 35 -4.94 0.97 2.29
N VAL A 36 -6.09 1.65 2.26
CA VAL A 36 -7.28 1.18 1.57
C VAL A 36 -7.08 1.30 0.06
N SER A 37 -6.76 0.17 -0.56
CA SER A 37 -6.45 0.06 -1.98
C SER A 37 -7.54 -0.71 -2.74
N ALA A 38 -7.28 -1.05 -4.00
CA ALA A 38 -8.19 -1.82 -4.82
C ALA A 38 -7.44 -2.65 -5.87
N MET A 39 -8.09 -3.67 -6.41
CA MET A 39 -7.57 -4.45 -7.55
C MET A 39 -7.32 -3.60 -8.83
N GLU A 40 -7.87 -2.39 -8.88
CA GLU A 40 -7.56 -1.39 -9.91
C GLU A 40 -6.11 -0.90 -9.83
N GLY A 41 -5.46 -0.98 -8.67
CA GLY A 41 -4.04 -0.66 -8.52
C GLY A 41 -3.10 -1.71 -9.09
N GLN A 42 -3.59 -2.90 -9.47
CA GLN A 42 -2.72 -3.96 -10.00
C GLN A 42 -2.26 -3.69 -11.43
N PHE A 43 -0.95 -3.65 -11.65
CA PHE A 43 -0.38 -3.40 -12.99
C PHE A 43 -0.68 -4.53 -13.98
N TYR A 44 -0.52 -5.79 -13.56
CA TYR A 44 -0.64 -6.95 -14.45
C TYR A 44 -2.07 -7.47 -14.59
N ARG A 45 -3.08 -6.64 -14.30
CA ARG A 45 -4.50 -6.94 -14.49
C ARG A 45 -4.98 -6.21 -15.75
N PRO A 46 -5.75 -6.87 -16.64
CA PRO A 46 -6.36 -6.19 -17.77
C PRO A 46 -7.15 -4.96 -17.32
N LYS A 47 -6.96 -3.83 -18.00
CA LYS A 47 -7.61 -2.55 -17.72
C LYS A 47 -8.55 -2.18 -18.86
N THR A 48 -9.62 -1.49 -18.51
CA THR A 48 -10.50 -0.83 -19.47
C THR A 48 -10.09 0.65 -19.59
N VAL A 49 -10.76 1.39 -20.48
CA VAL A 49 -10.58 2.85 -20.59
C VAL A 49 -11.19 3.63 -19.42
N PHE A 50 -11.91 2.95 -18.53
CA PHE A 50 -12.58 3.56 -17.39
C PHE A 50 -11.65 3.66 -16.18
N HIS A 51 -11.90 4.67 -15.34
CA HIS A 51 -11.18 4.94 -14.08
C HIS A 51 -9.64 5.02 -14.18
N PRO A 52 -9.05 5.70 -15.19
CA PRO A 52 -7.59 5.81 -15.30
C PRO A 52 -6.96 6.51 -14.09
N HIS A 53 -7.66 7.47 -13.47
CA HIS A 53 -7.21 8.15 -12.25
C HIS A 53 -7.17 7.19 -11.05
N SER A 54 -8.16 6.31 -10.89
CA SER A 54 -8.22 5.34 -9.79
C SER A 54 -7.16 4.27 -9.97
N ASN A 55 -6.97 3.79 -11.20
CA ASN A 55 -5.87 2.89 -11.55
C ASN A 55 -4.52 3.51 -11.12
N MET A 56 -4.25 4.76 -11.51
CA MET A 56 -3.02 5.47 -11.17
C MET A 56 -2.87 5.67 -9.65
N ALA A 57 -3.90 6.17 -8.97
CA ALA A 57 -3.86 6.46 -7.54
C ALA A 57 -3.70 5.20 -6.68
N LYS A 58 -4.40 4.11 -7.03
CA LYS A 58 -4.30 2.84 -6.30
C LYS A 58 -2.99 2.12 -6.59
N ALA A 59 -2.46 2.23 -7.81
CA ALA A 59 -1.15 1.68 -8.15
C ALA A 59 -0.01 2.41 -7.42
N SER A 60 -0.06 3.75 -7.35
CA SER A 60 0.93 4.52 -6.60
C SER A 60 0.87 4.22 -5.10
N LEU A 61 -0.34 4.07 -4.54
CA LEU A 61 -0.55 3.68 -3.15
C LEU A 61 0.00 2.27 -2.84
N ASN A 62 -0.22 1.32 -3.74
CA ASN A 62 0.38 -0.02 -3.66
C ASN A 62 1.91 0.05 -3.69
N MET A 63 2.48 0.84 -4.59
CA MET A 63 3.93 1.00 -4.68
C MET A 63 4.54 1.68 -3.45
N MET A 64 3.84 2.66 -2.85
CA MET A 64 4.24 3.28 -1.59
C MET A 64 4.31 2.24 -0.47
N THR A 65 3.29 1.38 -0.36
CA THR A 65 3.28 0.28 0.61
C THR A 65 4.46 -0.67 0.38
N ARG A 66 4.66 -1.11 -0.87
CA ARG A 66 5.70 -2.06 -1.24
C ARG A 66 7.11 -1.53 -0.93
N THR A 67 7.36 -0.25 -1.16
CA THR A 67 8.68 0.36 -0.99
C THR A 67 8.97 0.70 0.47
N SER A 68 8.02 1.36 1.15
CA SER A 68 8.25 1.94 2.48
C SER A 68 8.14 0.94 3.62
N ALA A 69 7.42 -0.17 3.43
CA ALA A 69 7.07 -1.07 4.53
C ALA A 69 8.28 -1.71 5.23
N ALA A 70 9.36 -2.04 4.50
CA ALA A 70 10.54 -2.70 5.11
C ALA A 70 11.23 -1.81 6.15
N GLY A 71 11.45 -0.52 5.83
CA GLY A 71 12.05 0.43 6.77
C GLY A 71 11.15 0.72 7.97
N LEU A 72 9.83 0.78 7.75
CA LEU A 72 8.85 0.99 8.81
C LEU A 72 8.72 -0.23 9.74
N ALA A 73 8.80 -1.45 9.20
CA ALA A 73 8.72 -2.66 9.99
C ALA A 73 9.86 -2.76 11.02
N ALA A 74 11.06 -2.26 10.70
CA ALA A 74 12.19 -2.17 11.63
C ALA A 74 11.91 -1.24 12.84
N LEU A 75 10.91 -0.35 12.73
CA LEU A 75 10.46 0.58 13.77
C LEU A 75 9.15 0.14 14.45
N ASN A 76 8.75 -1.14 14.29
CA ASN A 76 7.46 -1.69 14.73
C ASN A 76 6.27 -0.92 14.13
N ILE A 77 6.36 -0.53 12.85
CA ILE A 77 5.27 0.06 12.06
C ILE A 77 4.99 -0.86 10.88
N PHE A 78 3.89 -1.59 10.94
CA PHE A 78 3.52 -2.59 9.94
C PHE A 78 2.55 -1.98 8.92
N MET A 79 3.08 -1.68 7.73
CA MET A 79 2.31 -1.07 6.65
C MET A 79 1.82 -2.13 5.65
N THR A 80 0.51 -2.16 5.40
CA THR A 80 -0.15 -3.07 4.43
C THR A 80 -1.05 -2.29 3.48
N ALA A 81 -1.41 -2.93 2.36
CA ALA A 81 -2.45 -2.45 1.45
C ALA A 81 -3.58 -3.48 1.43
N VAL A 82 -4.84 -3.04 1.40
CA VAL A 82 -6.01 -3.93 1.46
C VAL A 82 -7.03 -3.57 0.38
N ASP A 83 -7.47 -4.57 -0.38
CA ASP A 83 -8.62 -4.51 -1.29
C ASP A 83 -9.91 -4.78 -0.50
N THR A 84 -10.75 -3.75 -0.37
CA THR A 84 -12.08 -3.88 0.27
C THR A 84 -13.05 -4.69 -0.59
N GLY A 85 -12.78 -4.81 -1.89
CA GLY A 85 -13.73 -5.33 -2.86
C GLY A 85 -14.78 -4.28 -3.24
N TRP A 86 -15.82 -4.73 -3.94
CA TRP A 86 -16.89 -3.86 -4.44
C TRP A 86 -18.03 -3.80 -3.42
N ILE A 87 -18.10 -2.68 -2.69
CA ILE A 87 -19.08 -2.43 -1.61
C ILE A 87 -20.11 -1.36 -1.94
N THR A 88 -19.79 -0.45 -2.85
CA THR A 88 -20.63 0.70 -3.20
C THR A 88 -20.68 0.83 -4.71
N ASP A 89 -21.86 1.14 -5.24
CA ASP A 89 -22.00 1.56 -6.63
C ASP A 89 -21.73 3.08 -6.74
N GLU A 90 -20.70 3.46 -7.49
CA GLU A 90 -20.27 4.85 -7.67
C GLU A 90 -20.86 5.51 -8.92
N ASN A 91 -21.74 4.83 -9.68
CA ASN A 91 -22.31 5.38 -10.90
C ASN A 91 -23.28 6.54 -10.62
N PRO A 92 -23.56 7.43 -11.59
CA PRO A 92 -24.55 8.49 -11.41
C PRO A 92 -25.95 7.96 -11.04
N VAL A 93 -26.72 8.77 -10.31
CA VAL A 93 -28.08 8.40 -9.85
C VAL A 93 -29.02 8.06 -11.01
N GLU A 94 -28.85 8.65 -12.20
CA GLU A 94 -29.69 8.29 -13.35
C GLU A 94 -29.54 6.82 -13.78
N GLN A 95 -28.49 6.12 -13.32
CA GLN A 95 -28.27 4.70 -13.57
C GLN A 95 -28.79 3.79 -12.44
N TRP A 96 -29.65 4.31 -11.56
CA TRP A 96 -30.11 3.58 -10.37
C TRP A 96 -30.78 2.23 -10.69
N GLU A 97 -31.54 2.12 -11.78
CA GLU A 97 -32.22 0.88 -12.16
C GLU A 97 -31.23 -0.28 -12.39
N LYS A 98 -30.01 0.03 -12.83
CA LYS A 98 -28.94 -0.97 -12.96
C LYS A 98 -28.43 -1.44 -11.60
N ARG A 99 -28.46 -0.57 -10.59
CA ARG A 99 -28.02 -0.88 -9.21
C ARG A 99 -28.94 -1.88 -8.55
N GLU A 100 -30.26 -1.70 -8.68
CA GLU A 100 -31.25 -2.60 -8.08
C GLU A 100 -31.13 -4.02 -8.65
N ASN A 101 -30.82 -4.13 -9.95
CA ASN A 101 -30.65 -5.40 -10.64
C ASN A 101 -29.25 -6.03 -10.48
N ALA A 102 -28.26 -5.26 -10.04
CA ALA A 102 -26.88 -5.72 -9.87
C ALA A 102 -26.18 -4.99 -8.70
N PRO A 103 -26.60 -5.24 -7.45
CA PRO A 103 -26.01 -4.57 -6.30
C PRO A 103 -24.56 -5.04 -6.06
N PRO A 104 -23.73 -4.22 -5.38
CA PRO A 104 -22.43 -4.66 -4.91
C PRO A 104 -22.54 -5.95 -4.09
N PRO A 105 -21.63 -6.93 -4.29
CA PRO A 105 -21.71 -8.24 -3.64
C PRO A 105 -21.26 -8.25 -2.18
N LEU A 106 -20.68 -7.14 -1.69
CA LEU A 106 -20.16 -7.00 -0.33
C LEU A 106 -20.80 -5.78 0.33
N ASP A 107 -20.88 -5.80 1.66
CA ASP A 107 -21.39 -4.69 2.45
C ASP A 107 -20.25 -3.88 3.13
N GLU A 108 -20.62 -2.82 3.83
CA GLU A 108 -19.69 -1.96 4.56
C GLU A 108 -18.99 -2.68 5.72
N TRP A 109 -19.63 -3.69 6.32
CA TRP A 109 -19.06 -4.47 7.43
C TRP A 109 -17.96 -5.40 6.91
N ASP A 110 -18.18 -6.06 5.78
CA ASP A 110 -17.18 -6.86 5.07
C ASP A 110 -15.95 -6.03 4.73
N ALA A 111 -16.13 -4.82 4.18
CA ALA A 111 -15.01 -3.92 3.91
C ALA A 111 -14.27 -3.50 5.17
N ALA A 112 -14.99 -3.10 6.22
CA ALA A 112 -14.39 -2.70 7.48
C ALA A 112 -13.55 -3.84 8.09
N MET A 113 -14.07 -5.07 8.07
CA MET A 113 -13.35 -6.23 8.59
C MET A 113 -12.10 -6.56 7.77
N ARG A 114 -12.13 -6.40 6.45
CA ARG A 114 -10.93 -6.57 5.60
C ARG A 114 -9.83 -5.58 5.95
N VAL A 115 -10.19 -4.32 6.21
CA VAL A 115 -9.23 -3.27 6.61
C VAL A 115 -8.66 -3.55 8.01
N LEU A 116 -9.50 -4.04 8.92
CA LEU A 116 -9.09 -4.34 10.30
C LEU A 116 -8.28 -5.64 10.43
N ASP A 117 -8.48 -6.62 9.54
CA ASP A 117 -7.88 -7.94 9.64
C ASP A 117 -6.35 -7.95 9.90
N PRO A 118 -5.49 -7.28 9.13
CA PRO A 118 -4.04 -7.30 9.38
C PRO A 118 -3.65 -6.74 10.76
N ILE A 119 -4.45 -5.80 11.29
CA ILE A 119 -4.26 -5.25 12.64
C ILE A 119 -4.66 -6.30 13.68
N LEU A 120 -5.85 -6.88 13.52
CA LEU A 120 -6.40 -7.85 14.47
C LEU A 120 -5.56 -9.13 14.53
N VAL A 121 -5.03 -9.60 13.39
CA VAL A 121 -4.10 -10.74 13.35
C VAL A 121 -2.86 -10.44 14.18
N GLY A 122 -2.21 -9.29 13.98
CA GLY A 122 -1.02 -8.92 14.74
C GLY A 122 -1.30 -8.71 16.24
N VAL A 123 -2.40 -8.04 16.60
CA VAL A 123 -2.79 -7.80 18.01
C VAL A 123 -3.12 -9.11 18.75
N ARG A 124 -3.66 -10.11 18.06
CA ARG A 124 -3.90 -11.45 18.64
C ARG A 124 -2.64 -12.31 18.77
N GLY A 125 -1.47 -11.78 18.44
CA GLY A 125 -0.19 -12.50 18.48
C GLY A 125 0.11 -13.34 17.24
N GLY A 126 -0.63 -13.13 16.14
CA GLY A 126 -0.31 -13.69 14.83
C GLY A 126 0.77 -12.90 14.09
N ASP A 127 0.96 -13.21 12.82
CA ASP A 127 1.97 -12.56 11.98
C ASP A 127 1.67 -11.08 11.79
N ARG A 128 2.68 -10.24 12.06
CA ARG A 128 2.65 -8.80 11.78
C ARG A 128 2.90 -8.57 10.29
N MET A 129 1.84 -8.65 9.50
CA MET A 129 1.94 -8.48 8.05
C MET A 129 2.44 -7.08 7.70
N TRP A 130 3.39 -6.97 6.77
CA TRP A 130 3.87 -5.70 6.22
C TRP A 130 4.34 -5.91 4.78
N GLY A 131 4.28 -4.85 3.97
CA GLY A 131 4.76 -4.90 2.59
C GLY A 131 3.99 -5.88 1.71
N VAL A 132 2.72 -6.11 2.04
CA VAL A 132 1.82 -7.01 1.30
C VAL A 132 0.58 -6.27 0.83
N PHE A 133 0.00 -6.77 -0.26
CA PHE A 133 -1.33 -6.40 -0.71
C PHE A 133 -2.30 -7.55 -0.41
N LEU A 134 -3.38 -7.28 0.31
CA LEU A 134 -4.34 -8.26 0.76
C LEU A 134 -5.64 -8.16 -0.05
N LYS A 135 -6.11 -9.31 -0.53
CA LYS A 135 -7.44 -9.48 -1.11
C LYS A 135 -8.11 -10.69 -0.47
N ASN A 136 -9.35 -10.53 -0.01
CA ASN A 136 -10.09 -11.59 0.68
C ASN A 136 -9.26 -12.23 1.81
N TYR A 137 -8.62 -11.40 2.65
CA TYR A 137 -7.77 -11.85 3.77
C TYR A 137 -6.50 -12.63 3.37
N THR A 138 -6.16 -12.65 2.08
CA THR A 138 -4.99 -13.39 1.55
C THR A 138 -4.04 -12.47 0.81
N VAL A 139 -2.74 -12.76 0.90
CA VAL A 139 -1.73 -12.04 0.12
C VAL A 139 -1.96 -12.28 -1.37
N THR A 140 -1.97 -11.20 -2.14
CA THR A 140 -2.09 -11.24 -3.59
C THR A 140 -0.93 -10.52 -4.26
N ARG A 141 -0.83 -10.66 -5.58
CA ARG A 141 0.17 -9.98 -6.40
C ARG A 141 -0.06 -8.46 -6.38
N TRP A 142 0.99 -7.70 -6.63
CA TRP A 142 0.93 -6.26 -6.82
C TRP A 142 0.26 -5.85 -8.13
#